data_AF-A0A9E4HQU9-F1
#
_entry.id   AF-A0A9E4HQU9-F1
#
_cell.length_a   1.000
_cell.length_b   1.000
_cell.length_c   1.000
_cell.angle_alpha   90.00
_cell.angle_beta   90.00
_cell.angle_gamma   90.00
#
_symmetry.space_group_name_H-M   'P 1'
#
loop_
_entity.id
_entity.type
_entity.pdbx_description
1 polymer ?
#
loop_
_entity_poly.entity_id
_entity_poly.type
_entity_poly.pdbx_seq_one_letter_code
_entity_poly.pdbx_strand_id
1 'polypeptide(L)'
;MNLFVDTSVWSLALRRDAPPDLPQVRRLRDALVGDAVHTSGLVLQELLQGARGPRARALIVERFTAIATIVPTRGDHIDAARLRNACRRRGVQVGTVDALLAQLCIARDLVLLSTDRDFALIADRAPLRLWGRQSGF
;
A
#
# COMPACT_ATOMS: atom_id res chain seq x y z
N MET A 1 -11.16 -8.24 -7.74
CA MET A 1 -10.44 -8.33 -6.45
C MET A 1 -10.34 -6.94 -5.85
N ASN A 2 -10.34 -6.81 -4.52
CA ASN A 2 -10.13 -5.50 -3.88
C ASN A 2 -8.65 -5.37 -3.51
N LEU A 3 -7.97 -4.43 -4.14
CA LEU A 3 -6.53 -4.20 -4.02
C LEU A 3 -6.25 -2.91 -3.27
N PHE A 4 -5.41 -2.97 -2.24
CA PHE A 4 -4.79 -1.79 -1.66
C PHE A 4 -3.38 -1.64 -2.26
N VAL A 5 -3.06 -0.47 -2.80
CA VAL A 5 -1.77 -0.23 -3.46
C VAL A 5 -0.99 0.81 -2.69
N ASP A 6 0.22 0.45 -2.25
CA ASP A 6 1.08 1.32 -1.45
C ASP A 6 1.94 2.28 -2.27
N THR A 7 2.66 3.14 -1.58
CA THR A 7 3.55 4.14 -2.17
C THR A 7 4.64 3.53 -3.03
N SER A 8 5.16 2.35 -2.67
CA SER A 8 6.27 1.71 -3.37
C SER A 8 5.89 1.38 -4.82
N VAL A 9 4.69 0.83 -5.04
CA VAL A 9 4.19 0.46 -6.38
C VAL A 9 3.80 1.70 -7.16
N TRP A 10 3.08 2.65 -6.55
CA TRP A 10 2.68 3.89 -7.21
C TRP A 10 3.89 4.71 -7.66
N SER A 11 4.92 4.81 -6.82
CA SER A 11 6.15 5.54 -7.15
C SER A 11 6.85 4.96 -8.38
N LEU A 12 6.82 3.64 -8.55
CA LEU A 12 7.38 2.96 -9.74
C LEU A 12 6.49 3.18 -10.97
N ALA A 13 5.17 3.06 -10.81
CA ALA A 13 4.20 3.24 -11.89
C ALA A 13 4.15 4.67 -12.44
N LEU A 14 4.49 5.67 -11.61
CA LEU A 14 4.47 7.09 -11.97
C LEU A 14 5.81 7.64 -12.47
N ARG A 15 6.86 6.80 -12.61
CA ARG A 15 8.16 7.24 -13.15
C ARG A 15 8.02 7.72 -14.60
N ARG A 16 8.81 8.75 -14.95
CA ARG A 16 8.80 9.36 -16.30
C ARG A 16 9.50 8.51 -17.35
N ASP A 17 10.61 7.86 -16.98
CA ASP A 17 11.53 7.19 -17.92
C ASP A 17 11.11 5.74 -18.25
N ALA A 18 9.81 5.53 -18.38
CA ALA A 18 9.09 4.25 -18.40
C ALA A 18 9.04 3.53 -17.04
N PRO A 19 7.86 3.06 -16.60
CA PRO A 19 7.77 2.23 -15.41
C PRO A 19 8.48 0.89 -15.63
N PRO A 20 9.23 0.38 -14.64
CA PRO A 20 9.95 -0.87 -14.77
C PRO A 20 8.99 -2.04 -15.00
N ASP A 21 9.48 -3.08 -15.68
CA ASP A 21 8.71 -4.28 -15.97
C ASP A 21 8.68 -5.25 -14.78
N LEU A 22 8.09 -4.78 -13.68
CA LEU A 22 7.92 -5.54 -12.45
C LEU A 22 6.51 -6.16 -12.36
N PRO A 23 6.38 -7.39 -11.81
CA PRO A 23 5.09 -8.06 -11.68
C PRO A 23 4.01 -7.20 -10.99
N GLN A 24 4.38 -6.45 -9.94
CA GLN A 24 3.47 -5.59 -9.20
C GLN A 24 3.00 -4.40 -10.02
N VAL A 25 3.88 -3.81 -10.83
CA VAL A 25 3.51 -2.69 -11.72
C VAL A 25 2.60 -3.18 -12.83
N ARG A 26 2.87 -4.36 -13.41
CA ARG A 26 1.95 -5.01 -14.37
C ARG A 26 0.59 -5.27 -13.72
N ARG A 27 0.58 -5.87 -12.53
CA ARG A 27 -0.65 -6.16 -11.79
C ARG A 27 -1.49 -4.91 -11.52
N LEU A 28 -0.85 -3.79 -11.18
CA LEU A 28 -1.54 -2.51 -11.00
C LEU A 28 -2.20 -2.05 -12.30
N ARG A 29 -1.51 -2.12 -13.44
CA ARG A 29 -2.10 -1.74 -14.74
C ARG A 29 -3.34 -2.56 -15.05
N ASP A 30 -3.27 -3.88 -14.83
CA ASP A 30 -4.42 -4.77 -15.03
C ASP A 30 -5.56 -4.44 -14.05
N ALA A 31 -5.23 -4.12 -12.79
CA ALA A 31 -6.19 -3.77 -11.75
C ALA A 31 -6.98 -2.50 -12.08
N LEU A 32 -6.32 -1.51 -12.68
CA LEU A 32 -6.94 -0.23 -13.02
C LEU A 32 -8.03 -0.35 -14.11
N VAL A 33 -8.11 -1.49 -14.80
CA VAL A 33 -9.13 -1.76 -15.83
C VAL A 33 -10.25 -2.67 -15.31
N GLY A 34 -9.98 -3.55 -14.35
CA GLY A 34 -10.90 -4.63 -13.99
C GLY A 34 -11.11 -4.91 -12.50
N ASP A 35 -10.46 -4.18 -11.60
CA ASP A 35 -10.53 -4.38 -10.16
C ASP A 35 -10.89 -3.10 -9.39
N ALA A 36 -11.29 -3.26 -8.12
CA ALA A 36 -11.40 -2.14 -7.21
C ALA A 36 -10.03 -1.84 -6.62
N VAL A 37 -9.47 -0.66 -6.96
CA VAL A 37 -8.19 -0.18 -6.45
C VAL A 37 -8.42 0.85 -5.35
N HIS A 38 -7.78 0.61 -4.22
CA HIS A 38 -7.84 1.44 -3.02
C HIS A 38 -6.46 1.99 -2.67
N THR A 39 -6.47 3.15 -2.02
CA THR A 39 -5.29 3.81 -1.46
C THR A 39 -5.62 4.43 -0.10
N SER A 40 -4.67 5.12 0.53
CA SER A 40 -4.93 5.98 1.70
C SER A 40 -4.37 7.38 1.49
N GLY A 41 -4.83 8.32 2.31
CA GLY A 41 -4.28 9.68 2.31
C GLY A 41 -2.78 9.72 2.62
N LEU A 42 -2.25 8.74 3.38
CA LEU A 42 -0.81 8.64 3.66
C LEU A 42 -0.01 8.26 2.42
N VAL A 43 -0.51 7.32 1.61
CA VAL A 43 0.12 6.96 0.34
C VAL A 43 0.16 8.15 -0.61
N LEU A 44 -0.97 8.86 -0.75
CA LEU A 44 -1.02 10.08 -1.56
C LEU A 44 -0.05 11.14 -1.04
N GLN A 45 0.03 11.33 0.28
CA GLN A 45 0.94 12.28 0.90
C GLN A 45 2.40 11.96 0.58
N GLU A 46 2.82 10.71 0.74
CA GLU A 46 4.20 10.28 0.44
C GLU A 46 4.56 10.50 -1.05
N LEU A 47 3.63 10.19 -1.95
CA LEU A 47 3.80 10.45 -3.39
C LEU A 47 3.98 11.93 -3.71
N LEU A 48 3.17 12.79 -3.09
CA LEU A 48 3.25 14.24 -3.26
C LEU A 48 4.54 14.82 -2.68
N GLN A 49 5.05 14.26 -1.58
CA GLN A 49 6.34 14.63 -1.00
C GLN A 49 7.52 14.19 -1.87
N GLY A 50 7.41 13.05 -2.56
CA GLY A 50 8.42 12.58 -3.53
C GLY A 50 8.37 13.25 -4.90
N ALA A 51 7.33 14.02 -5.21
CA ALA A 51 7.09 14.58 -6.53
C ALA A 51 8.03 15.75 -6.88
N ARG A 52 8.72 15.65 -8.03
CA ARG A 52 9.66 16.66 -8.51
C ARG A 52 8.95 17.75 -9.33
N GLY A 53 8.50 18.79 -8.63
CA GLY A 53 7.99 20.03 -9.20
C GLY A 53 6.47 20.09 -9.40
N PRO A 54 5.90 21.28 -9.71
CA PRO A 54 4.46 21.52 -9.70
C PRO A 54 3.67 20.65 -10.67
N ARG A 55 4.20 20.41 -11.88
CA ARG A 55 3.54 19.58 -12.90
C ARG A 55 3.35 18.14 -12.45
N ALA A 56 4.37 17.55 -11.81
CA ALA A 56 4.28 16.18 -11.29
C ALA A 56 3.26 16.07 -10.15
N ARG A 57 3.22 17.07 -9.25
CA ARG A 57 2.24 17.14 -8.16
C ARG A 57 0.81 17.23 -8.68
N ALA A 58 0.56 18.13 -9.63
CA ALA A 58 -0.78 18.31 -10.22
C ALA A 58 -1.28 17.01 -10.86
N LEU A 59 -0.42 16.32 -11.62
CA LEU A 59 -0.75 15.05 -12.27
C LEU A 59 -1.07 13.93 -11.26
N ILE A 60 -0.36 13.88 -10.13
CA ILE A 60 -0.64 12.91 -9.05
C ILE A 60 -2.02 13.20 -8.45
N VAL A 61 -2.30 14.45 -8.08
CA VAL A 61 -3.60 14.84 -7.51
C VAL A 61 -4.74 14.48 -8.47
N GLU A 62 -4.61 14.85 -9.75
CA GLU A 62 -5.60 14.57 -10.77
C GLU A 62 -5.87 13.06 -10.90
N ARG A 63 -4.82 12.24 -11.05
CA ARG A 63 -4.97 10.78 -11.22
C ARG A 63 -5.59 10.09 -9.99
N PHE A 64 -5.31 10.60 -8.79
CA PHE A 64 -5.82 10.00 -7.56
C PHE A 64 -7.27 10.38 -7.26
N THR A 65 -7.86 11.35 -7.97
CA THR A 65 -9.29 11.68 -7.81
C THR A 65 -10.21 10.49 -8.13
N ALA A 66 -9.80 9.61 -9.06
CA ALA A 66 -10.56 8.43 -9.46
C ALA A 66 -10.31 7.19 -8.58
N ILE A 67 -9.36 7.26 -7.63
CA ILE A 67 -8.97 6.11 -6.79
C ILE A 67 -9.67 6.21 -5.43
N ALA A 68 -10.32 5.12 -5.02
CA ALA A 68 -11.01 5.06 -3.74
C ALA A 68 -10.01 5.22 -2.58
N THR A 69 -10.16 6.28 -1.80
CA THR A 69 -9.28 6.56 -0.66
C THR A 69 -9.90 6.11 0.64
N ILE A 70 -9.18 5.28 1.38
CA ILE A 70 -9.56 4.79 2.71
C ILE A 70 -9.07 5.79 3.76
N VAL A 71 -10.00 6.28 4.57
CA VAL A 71 -9.72 7.10 5.74
C VAL A 71 -9.63 6.20 6.97
N PRO A 72 -8.49 6.17 7.68
CA PRO A 72 -8.35 5.42 8.92
C PRO A 72 -9.26 5.98 10.01
N THR A 73 -9.92 5.08 10.74
CA THR A 73 -10.65 5.39 11.96
C THR A 73 -9.70 5.39 13.16
N ARG A 74 -10.17 5.90 14.31
CA ARG A 74 -9.45 5.74 15.58
C ARG A 74 -9.16 4.27 15.90
N GLY A 75 -10.08 3.36 15.59
CA GLY A 75 -9.89 1.92 15.78
C GLY A 75 -8.74 1.38 14.94
N ASP A 76 -8.69 1.76 13.65
CA ASP A 76 -7.60 1.37 12.75
C ASP A 76 -6.22 1.78 13.32
N HIS A 77 -6.11 2.98 13.90
CA HIS A 77 -4.86 3.44 14.54
C HIS A 77 -4.47 2.64 15.78
N ILE A 78 -5.45 2.29 16.64
CA ILE A 78 -5.21 1.48 17.84
C ILE A 78 -4.73 0.09 17.44
N ASP A 79 -5.40 -0.54 16.47
CA ASP A 79 -5.05 -1.88 16.04
C ASP A 79 -3.74 -1.92 15.25
N ALA A 80 -3.43 -0.89 14.47
CA ALA A 80 -2.11 -0.73 13.84
C ALA A 80 -0.98 -0.68 14.89
N ALA A 81 -1.19 0.04 16.00
CA ALA A 81 -0.23 0.06 17.10
C ALA A 81 -0.06 -1.33 17.75
N ARG A 82 -1.15 -2.09 17.89
CA ARG A 82 -1.10 -3.48 18.39
C ARG A 82 -0.35 -4.39 17.43
N LEU A 83 -0.63 -4.32 16.14
CA LEU A 83 0.04 -5.06 15.07
C LEU A 83 1.55 -4.78 15.09
N ARG A 84 1.95 -3.50 15.10
CA ARG A 84 3.35 -3.08 15.19
C ARG A 84 4.04 -3.63 16.44
N ASN A 85 3.40 -3.54 17.60
CA ASN A 85 3.95 -4.06 18.84
C ASN A 85 4.08 -5.59 18.83
N ALA A 86 3.14 -6.31 18.23
CA ALA A 86 3.21 -7.75 18.07
C ALA A 86 4.37 -8.18 17.16
N CYS A 87 4.61 -7.46 16.05
CA CYS A 87 5.77 -7.68 15.18
C CYS A 87 7.08 -7.42 15.94
N ARG A 88 7.16 -6.29 16.65
CA ARG A 88 8.36 -5.91 17.42
C ARG A 88 8.74 -6.91 18.50
N ARG A 89 7.77 -7.44 19.25
CA ARG A 89 8.01 -8.51 20.25
C ARG A 89 8.60 -9.78 19.66
N ARG A 90 8.49 -9.96 18.34
CA ARG A 90 8.98 -11.11 17.59
C ARG A 90 10.23 -10.78 16.76
N GLY A 91 10.89 -9.66 17.05
CA GLY A 91 12.13 -9.24 16.38
C GLY A 91 11.94 -8.54 15.04
N VAL A 92 10.71 -8.25 14.62
CA VAL A 92 10.41 -7.56 13.35
C VAL A 92 10.10 -6.10 13.62
N GLN A 93 10.92 -5.20 13.09
CA GLN A 93 10.70 -3.76 13.20
C GLN A 93 9.82 -3.30 12.04
N VAL A 94 8.68 -2.68 12.36
CA VAL A 94 7.70 -2.22 11.37
C VAL A 94 7.48 -0.72 11.53
N GLY A 95 7.47 0.01 10.40
CA GLY A 95 7.15 1.42 10.34
C GLY A 95 5.75 1.73 10.86
N THR A 96 5.54 2.93 11.41
CA THR A 96 4.22 3.33 11.91
C THR A 96 3.19 3.40 10.76
N VAL A 97 3.60 3.91 9.61
CA VAL A 97 2.74 3.99 8.41
C VAL A 97 2.46 2.60 7.86
N ASP A 98 3.48 1.75 7.68
CA ASP A 98 3.31 0.39 7.16
C ASP A 98 2.38 -0.45 8.03
N ALA A 99 2.51 -0.34 9.36
CA ALA A 99 1.60 -1.01 10.28
C ALA A 99 0.14 -0.53 10.11
N LEU A 100 -0.06 0.76 9.83
CA LEU A 100 -1.39 1.29 9.56
C LEU A 100 -1.92 0.80 8.20
N LEU A 101 -1.13 0.86 7.14
CA LEU A 101 -1.54 0.36 5.82
C LEU A 101 -1.89 -1.14 5.87
N ALA A 102 -1.05 -1.94 6.52
CA ALA A 102 -1.31 -3.35 6.76
C ALA A 102 -2.61 -3.57 7.55
N GLN A 103 -2.83 -2.79 8.61
CA GLN A 103 -4.06 -2.89 9.39
C GLN A 103 -5.31 -2.51 8.58
N LEU A 104 -5.24 -1.47 7.74
CA LEU A 104 -6.36 -1.12 6.86
C LEU A 104 -6.70 -2.27 5.91
N CYS A 105 -5.68 -2.96 5.39
CA CYS A 105 -5.86 -4.12 4.51
C CYS A 105 -6.53 -5.29 5.25
N ILE A 106 -6.06 -5.60 6.47
CA ILE A 106 -6.64 -6.66 7.30
C ILE A 106 -8.09 -6.35 7.65
N ALA A 107 -8.37 -5.14 8.12
CA ALA A 107 -9.69 -4.75 8.61
C ALA A 107 -10.78 -4.70 7.52
N ARG A 108 -10.38 -4.53 6.25
CA ARG A 108 -11.29 -4.38 5.10
C ARG A 108 -11.20 -5.53 4.10
N ASP A 109 -10.51 -6.61 4.49
CA ASP A 109 -10.24 -7.76 3.64
C ASP A 109 -9.72 -7.35 2.24
N LEU A 110 -8.64 -6.57 2.22
CA LEU A 110 -7.97 -6.14 1.00
C LEU A 110 -6.68 -6.92 0.81
N VAL A 111 -6.35 -7.19 -0.46
CA VAL A 111 -5.04 -7.70 -0.81
C VAL A 111 -4.10 -6.49 -0.99
N LEU A 112 -3.00 -6.48 -0.25
CA LEU A 112 -1.95 -5.48 -0.40
C LEU A 112 -1.10 -5.78 -1.63
N LEU A 113 -0.90 -4.78 -2.49
CA LEU A 113 0.07 -4.80 -3.57
C LEU A 113 1.22 -3.87 -3.21
N SER A 114 2.39 -4.45 -2.96
CA SER A 114 3.59 -3.72 -2.55
C SER A 114 4.85 -4.34 -3.19
N THR A 115 5.87 -3.52 -3.40
CA THR A 115 7.24 -3.96 -3.70
C THR A 115 8.15 -3.93 -2.49
N ASP A 116 7.67 -3.40 -1.36
CA ASP A 116 8.39 -3.36 -0.09
C ASP A 116 8.36 -4.74 0.59
N ARG A 117 9.54 -5.20 0.99
CA ARG A 117 9.74 -6.51 1.62
C ARG A 117 9.27 -6.52 3.07
N ASP A 118 9.14 -5.36 3.72
CA ASP A 118 8.71 -5.28 5.12
C ASP A 118 7.28 -5.81 5.29
N PHE A 119 6.41 -5.63 4.29
CA PHE A 119 5.07 -6.20 4.32
C PHE A 119 5.05 -7.74 4.27
N ALA A 120 6.08 -8.37 3.70
CA ALA A 120 6.19 -9.82 3.77
C ALA A 120 6.46 -10.28 5.21
N LEU A 121 7.30 -9.55 5.94
CA LEU A 121 7.59 -9.83 7.36
C LEU A 121 6.34 -9.63 8.23
N ILE A 122 5.48 -8.67 7.90
CA ILE A 122 4.18 -8.47 8.56
C ILE A 122 3.24 -9.65 8.25
N ALA A 123 3.13 -10.04 6.98
CA ALA A 123 2.26 -11.14 6.53
C ALA A 123 2.63 -12.50 7.17
N ASP A 124 3.88 -12.71 7.53
CA ASP A 124 4.30 -13.92 8.25
C ASP A 124 3.82 -13.94 9.72
N ARG A 125 3.33 -12.82 10.27
CA ARG A 125 2.98 -12.66 11.69
C ARG A 125 1.56 -12.17 11.95
N ALA A 126 0.82 -11.85 10.89
CA ALA A 126 -0.52 -11.31 10.90
C ALA A 126 -1.27 -11.77 9.65
N PRO A 127 -2.62 -11.77 9.65
CA PRO A 127 -3.41 -12.21 8.51
C PRO A 127 -3.44 -11.18 7.35
N LEU A 128 -2.30 -10.56 7.04
CA LEU A 128 -2.15 -9.65 5.91
C LEU A 128 -2.03 -10.45 4.62
N ARG A 129 -2.96 -10.25 3.69
CA ARG A 129 -2.89 -10.84 2.35
C ARG A 129 -2.01 -9.99 1.44
N LEU A 130 -0.81 -10.46 1.12
CA LEU A 130 0.12 -9.80 0.22
C LEU A 130 0.05 -10.45 -1.17
N TRP A 131 -0.20 -9.65 -2.21
CA TRP A 131 -0.30 -10.14 -3.59
C TRP A 131 0.99 -10.82 -4.04
N GLY A 132 0.85 -11.93 -4.78
CA GLY A 132 1.98 -12.71 -5.27
C GLY A 132 2.61 -13.65 -4.22
N ARG A 133 2.11 -13.63 -2.98
CA ARG A 133 2.40 -14.67 -1.99
C ARG A 133 1.17 -15.58 -1.85
N GLN A 134 1.40 -16.89 -1.95
CA GLN A 134 0.40 -17.85 -1.47
C GLN A 134 0.41 -17.77 0.06
N SER A 135 -0.73 -17.48 0.67
CA SER A 135 -0.89 -17.47 2.12
C SER A 135 -0.58 -18.86 2.65
N GLY A 136 0.58 -19.03 3.27
CA GLY A 136 0.93 -20.24 4.01
C GLY A 136 0.32 -20.16 5.41
N PHE A 137 -0.97 -20.47 5.52
CA PHE A 137 -1.60 -20.83 6.78
C PHE A 137 -2.34 -22.15 6.60
#